data_AF-A0A8J2W2C9-F1
#
_entry.id   AF-A0A8J2W2C9-F1
#
_cell.length_a   1.000
_cell.length_b   1.000
_cell.length_c   1.000
_cell.angle_alpha   90.00
_cell.angle_beta   90.00
_cell.angle_gamma   90.00
#
_symmetry.space_group_name_H-M   'P 1'
#
loop_
_entity.id
_entity.type
_entity.pdbx_description
1 polymer ?
#
loop_
_entity_poly.entity_id
_entity_poly.type
_entity_poly.pdbx_seq_one_letter_code
_entity_poly.pdbx_strand_id
1 'polypeptide(L)'
;MFIIKKPDSLSRISFLQDGIVTVDEFKVAVQNSCIGRKYEEFPQAMRAFIETNFRMIDINSDGIIGIEEYRYDCVQRMVVDDIRVIDEAFNSLLNDDDRRKGGLALYRYQELFAQFLSDQSEDCQANLLFGPLEL
;
A
#
# COMPACT_ATOMS: atom_id res chain seq x y z
N MET A 1 -7.95 3.73 14.73
CA MET A 1 -8.12 5.20 14.88
C MET A 1 -6.85 5.85 14.36
N PHE A 2 -6.87 6.42 13.15
CA PHE A 2 -5.72 7.13 12.59
C PHE A 2 -5.76 8.58 13.07
N ILE A 3 -4.86 8.97 13.97
CA ILE A 3 -4.69 10.37 14.35
C ILE A 3 -3.65 10.97 13.41
N ILE A 4 -4.10 11.61 12.32
CA ILE A 4 -3.22 12.35 11.42
C ILE A 4 -3.02 13.75 12.03
N LYS A 5 -1.88 14.01 12.67
CA LYS A 5 -1.50 15.37 13.05
C LYS A 5 -1.25 16.17 11.77
N LYS A 6 -2.00 17.28 11.59
CA LYS A 6 -1.91 18.23 10.46
C LYS A 6 -0.47 18.42 9.97
N PRO A 7 -0.09 17.84 8.81
CA PRO A 7 1.02 18.33 8.03
C PRO A 7 0.47 19.40 7.09
N ASP A 8 1.15 20.55 6.98
CA ASP A 8 0.70 21.71 6.19
C ASP A 8 0.38 21.37 4.71
N SER A 9 0.89 20.24 4.20
CA SER A 9 0.62 19.70 2.86
C SER A 9 -0.78 19.12 2.65
N LEU A 10 -1.58 18.89 3.70
CA LEU A 10 -2.98 18.41 3.61
C LEU A 10 -4.02 19.54 3.69
N SER A 11 -3.59 20.79 3.77
CA SER A 11 -4.46 21.98 3.84
C SER A 11 -5.43 22.15 2.67
N ARG A 12 -5.25 21.41 1.57
CA ARG A 12 -6.18 21.41 0.40
C ARG A 12 -7.32 20.38 0.53
N ILE A 13 -7.30 19.53 1.56
CA ILE A 13 -8.41 18.65 1.91
C ILE A 13 -9.32 19.45 2.84
N SER A 14 -10.38 20.06 2.30
CA SER A 14 -11.29 20.97 3.02
C SER A 14 -12.18 20.31 4.08
N PHE A 15 -11.76 19.18 4.65
CA PHE A 15 -12.58 18.31 5.49
C PHE A 15 -12.22 18.37 6.99
N LEU A 16 -11.29 19.25 7.40
CA LEU A 16 -10.81 19.33 8.78
C LEU A 16 -11.55 20.40 9.61
N GLN A 17 -12.88 20.35 9.66
CA GLN A 17 -13.64 21.33 10.44
C GLN A 17 -13.64 21.02 11.95
N ASP A 18 -13.43 19.75 12.34
CA ASP A 18 -13.40 19.28 13.74
C ASP A 18 -12.10 18.52 14.12
N GLY A 19 -11.16 18.38 13.18
CA GLY A 19 -9.90 17.66 13.38
C GLY A 19 -10.02 16.13 13.32
N ILE A 20 -11.18 15.61 12.94
CA ILE A 20 -11.45 14.19 12.69
C ILE A 20 -11.55 13.99 11.17
N VAL A 21 -11.16 12.80 10.70
CA VAL A 21 -11.41 12.37 9.32
C VAL A 21 -12.24 11.10 9.41
N THR A 22 -13.48 11.17 8.92
CA THR A 22 -14.35 10.00 8.81
C THR A 22 -13.89 9.09 7.67
N VAL A 23 -14.39 7.85 7.65
CA VAL A 23 -14.07 6.90 6.57
C VAL A 23 -14.51 7.43 5.20
N ASP A 24 -15.68 8.06 5.13
CA ASP A 24 -16.21 8.57 3.86
C ASP A 24 -15.42 9.78 3.37
N GLU A 25 -15.04 10.70 4.26
CA GLU A 25 -14.16 11.82 3.91
C GLU A 25 -12.79 11.35 3.43
N PHE A 26 -12.22 10.34 4.08
CA PHE A 26 -10.95 9.75 3.65
C PHE A 26 -11.07 9.13 2.26
N LYS A 27 -12.12 8.33 2.01
CA LYS A 27 -12.38 7.72 0.71
C LYS A 27 -12.52 8.78 -0.38
N VAL A 28 -13.33 9.81 -0.17
CA VAL A 28 -13.52 10.90 -1.14
C VAL A 28 -12.21 11.66 -1.38
N ALA A 29 -11.44 11.92 -0.34
CA ALA A 29 -10.15 12.60 -0.47
C ALA A 29 -9.18 11.77 -1.33
N VAL A 30 -9.03 10.47 -1.04
CA VAL A 30 -8.19 9.54 -1.81
C VAL A 30 -8.66 9.45 -3.26
N GLN A 31 -9.98 9.32 -3.49
CA GLN A 31 -10.55 9.30 -4.84
C GLN A 31 -10.14 10.54 -5.65
N ASN A 32 -10.28 11.73 -5.06
CA ASN A 32 -9.98 12.97 -5.75
C ASN A 32 -8.47 13.23 -5.96
N SER A 33 -7.63 12.72 -5.05
CA SER A 33 -6.19 13.03 -5.04
C SER A 33 -5.30 11.96 -5.65
N CYS A 34 -5.75 10.72 -5.76
CA CYS A 34 -4.90 9.59 -6.13
C CYS A 34 -5.41 8.80 -7.34
N ILE A 35 -6.72 8.65 -7.52
CA ILE A 35 -7.26 7.82 -8.61
C ILE A 35 -6.86 8.38 -9.97
N GLY A 36 -6.32 7.51 -10.82
CA GLY A 36 -5.90 7.83 -12.18
C GLY A 36 -4.62 8.67 -12.25
N ARG A 37 -3.93 8.85 -11.12
CA ARG A 37 -2.66 9.57 -11.04
C ARG A 37 -1.51 8.60 -10.83
N LYS A 38 -0.32 8.99 -11.29
CA LYS A 38 0.90 8.27 -10.93
C LYS A 38 1.31 8.59 -9.50
N TYR A 39 2.08 7.69 -8.89
CA TYR A 39 2.56 7.86 -7.52
C TYR A 39 3.24 9.22 -7.28
N GLU A 40 4.03 9.71 -8.25
CA GLU A 40 4.76 10.97 -8.13
C GLU A 40 3.82 12.17 -7.97
N GLU A 41 2.60 12.06 -8.48
CA GLU A 41 1.58 13.10 -8.48
C GLU A 41 0.70 13.08 -7.21
N PHE A 42 0.89 12.11 -6.32
CA PHE A 42 0.13 11.99 -5.08
C PHE A 42 0.42 13.15 -4.11
N PRO A 43 -0.47 13.41 -3.13
CA PRO A 43 -0.16 14.32 -2.04
C PRO A 43 1.13 13.91 -1.31
N GLN A 44 1.94 14.88 -0.87
CA GLN A 44 3.20 14.61 -0.17
C GLN A 44 3.01 13.70 1.04
N ALA A 45 1.95 13.92 1.83
CA ALA A 45 1.64 13.10 2.99
C ALA A 45 1.33 11.64 2.60
N MET A 46 0.67 11.42 1.46
CA MET A 46 0.37 10.07 0.97
C MET A 46 1.64 9.36 0.50
N ARG A 47 2.52 10.06 -0.24
CA ARG A 47 3.84 9.53 -0.62
C ARG A 47 4.68 9.16 0.61
N ALA A 48 4.76 10.06 1.58
CA ALA A 48 5.49 9.81 2.83
C ALA A 48 4.91 8.62 3.62
N PHE A 49 3.58 8.46 3.62
CA PHE A 49 2.91 7.30 4.22
C PHE A 49 3.30 6.00 3.51
N ILE A 50 3.21 5.94 2.18
CA ILE A 50 3.57 4.77 1.36
C ILE A 50 5.04 4.39 1.57
N GLU A 51 5.96 5.35 1.53
CA GLU A 51 7.39 5.11 1.78
C GLU A 51 7.67 4.64 3.20
N THR A 52 6.92 5.13 4.18
CA THR A 52 7.05 4.68 5.57
C THR A 52 6.51 3.26 5.74
N ASN A 53 5.41 2.91 5.06
CA ASN A 53 4.89 1.54 5.07
C ASN A 53 5.90 0.56 4.46
N PHE A 54 6.49 0.90 3.32
CA PHE A 54 7.58 0.11 2.73
C PHE A 54 8.70 -0.15 3.73
N ARG A 55 9.23 0.90 4.37
CA ARG A 55 10.30 0.78 5.38
C ARG A 55 9.93 -0.02 6.62
N MET A 56 8.65 -0.13 6.95
CA MET A 56 8.21 -0.96 8.08
C MET A 56 8.16 -2.45 7.71
N ILE A 57 7.92 -2.76 6.43
CA ILE A 57 7.88 -4.13 5.91
C ILE A 57 9.30 -4.63 5.60
N ASP A 58 10.15 -3.77 5.04
CA ASP A 58 11.59 -3.99 4.78
C ASP A 58 12.38 -4.01 6.12
N ILE A 59 12.24 -5.11 6.85
CA ILE A 59 12.76 -5.32 8.21
C ILE A 59 14.28 -5.33 8.19
N ASN A 60 14.88 -5.93 7.15
CA ASN A 60 16.34 -6.04 7.04
C ASN A 60 16.98 -4.75 6.45
N SER A 61 16.17 -3.82 5.94
CA SER A 61 16.60 -2.55 5.33
C SER A 61 17.50 -2.71 4.11
N ASP A 62 17.28 -3.75 3.31
CA ASP A 62 18.00 -3.99 2.05
C ASP A 62 17.35 -3.28 0.84
N GLY A 63 16.18 -2.67 1.04
CA GLY A 63 15.44 -1.95 0.01
C GLY A 63 14.60 -2.84 -0.89
N ILE A 64 14.40 -4.11 -0.52
CA ILE A 64 13.61 -5.11 -1.24
C ILE A 64 12.68 -5.82 -0.25
N ILE A 65 11.36 -5.70 -0.44
CA ILE A 65 10.43 -6.54 0.31
C ILE A 65 10.51 -7.97 -0.24
N GLY A 66 11.07 -8.87 0.56
CA GLY A 66 11.15 -10.30 0.27
C GLY A 66 9.89 -11.08 0.72
N ILE A 67 9.83 -12.35 0.34
CA ILE A 67 8.68 -13.23 0.68
C ILE A 67 8.48 -13.38 2.20
N GLU A 68 9.57 -13.47 2.98
CA GLU A 68 9.47 -13.62 4.44
C GLU A 68 8.93 -12.37 5.12
N GLU A 69 9.29 -11.19 4.62
CA GLU A 69 8.80 -9.90 5.12
C GLU A 69 7.34 -9.68 4.77
N TYR A 70 6.96 -10.00 3.53
CA TYR A 70 5.57 -9.97 3.10
C TYR A 70 4.70 -10.94 3.91
N ARG A 71 5.18 -12.16 4.18
CA ARG A 71 4.52 -13.11 5.09
C ARG A 71 4.33 -12.52 6.48
N TYR A 72 5.41 -12.00 7.06
CA TYR A 72 5.38 -11.42 8.40
C TYR A 72 4.36 -10.29 8.48
N ASP A 73 4.37 -9.36 7.52
CA ASP A 73 3.42 -8.26 7.47
C ASP A 73 1.95 -8.74 7.31
N CYS A 74 1.71 -9.76 6.49
CA CYS A 74 0.37 -10.34 6.34
C CYS A 74 -0.14 -10.98 7.64
N VAL A 75 0.65 -11.84 8.30
CA VAL A 75 0.17 -12.54 9.52
C VAL A 75 -0.04 -11.61 10.71
N GLN A 76 0.52 -10.39 10.70
CA GLN A 76 0.21 -9.35 11.69
C GLN A 76 -1.16 -8.69 11.47
N ARG A 77 -1.70 -8.75 10.24
CA ARG A 77 -2.91 -8.04 9.80
C ARG A 77 -4.11 -8.97 9.56
N MET A 78 -3.88 -10.27 9.39
CA MET A 78 -4.91 -11.27 9.15
C MET A 78 -4.58 -12.62 9.80
N VAL A 79 -5.61 -13.40 10.11
CA VAL A 79 -5.47 -14.80 10.52
C VAL A 79 -5.28 -15.64 9.26
N VAL A 80 -4.22 -16.44 9.19
CA VAL A 80 -3.94 -17.27 8.01
C VAL A 80 -3.74 -18.71 8.45
N ASP A 81 -4.51 -19.62 7.87
CA ASP A 81 -4.46 -21.06 8.17
C ASP A 81 -3.33 -21.77 7.40
N ASP A 82 -3.01 -21.30 6.20
CA ASP A 82 -1.99 -21.88 5.33
C ASP A 82 -1.09 -20.80 4.73
N ILE A 83 0.19 -20.81 5.08
CA ILE A 83 1.15 -19.80 4.60
C ILE A 83 1.30 -19.81 3.07
N ARG A 84 0.99 -20.92 2.40
CA ARG A 84 1.10 -21.05 0.95
C ARG A 84 0.21 -20.07 0.20
N VAL A 85 -0.94 -19.69 0.75
CA VAL A 85 -1.80 -18.70 0.09
C VAL A 85 -1.15 -17.31 0.06
N ILE A 86 -0.30 -17.00 1.05
CA ILE A 86 0.49 -15.76 1.06
C ILE A 86 1.61 -15.84 0.02
N ASP A 87 2.25 -17.00 -0.12
CA ASP A 87 3.29 -17.21 -1.13
C ASP A 87 2.74 -17.04 -2.54
N GLU A 88 1.56 -17.61 -2.80
CA GLU A 88 0.87 -17.48 -4.08
C GLU A 88 0.47 -16.03 -4.36
N ALA A 89 -0.06 -15.32 -3.36
CA ALA A 89 -0.34 -13.89 -3.47
C ALA A 89 0.93 -13.08 -3.79
N PHE A 90 2.03 -13.31 -3.07
CA PHE A 90 3.29 -12.62 -3.30
C PHE A 90 3.86 -12.90 -4.69
N ASN A 91 3.90 -14.17 -5.11
CA ASN A 91 4.40 -14.55 -6.42
C ASN A 91 3.58 -13.94 -7.56
N SER A 92 2.27 -13.74 -7.34
CA SER A 92 1.37 -13.06 -8.27
C SER A 92 1.65 -11.57 -8.36
N LEU A 93 2.18 -10.93 -7.30
CA LEU A 93 2.61 -9.53 -7.31
C LEU A 93 3.89 -9.27 -8.12
N LEU A 94 4.72 -10.29 -8.34
CA LEU A 94 6.02 -10.08 -8.97
C LEU A 94 5.94 -10.11 -10.50
N ASN A 95 6.64 -9.19 -11.14
CA ASN A 95 7.05 -9.34 -12.53
C ASN A 95 8.46 -9.98 -12.63
N ASP A 96 8.97 -10.16 -13.84
CA ASP A 96 10.26 -10.83 -14.05
C ASP A 96 11.47 -10.04 -13.50
N ASP A 97 11.38 -8.72 -13.42
CA ASP A 97 12.41 -7.89 -12.82
C ASP A 97 12.39 -7.98 -11.28
N ASP A 98 11.19 -7.97 -10.69
CA ASP A 98 10.97 -8.16 -9.26
C ASP A 98 11.54 -9.52 -8.81
N ARG A 99 11.23 -10.60 -9.54
CA ARG A 99 11.77 -11.95 -9.30
C ARG A 99 13.29 -11.98 -9.36
N ARG A 100 13.89 -11.29 -10.34
CA ARG A 100 15.34 -11.23 -10.50
C ARG A 100 16.02 -10.51 -9.33
N LYS A 101 15.37 -9.49 -8.78
CA LYS A 101 15.85 -8.72 -7.62
C LYS A 101 15.57 -9.41 -6.28
N GLY A 102 14.76 -10.47 -6.28
CA GLY A 102 14.39 -11.23 -5.09
C GLY A 102 13.14 -10.71 -4.37
N GLY A 103 12.42 -9.74 -4.95
CA GLY A 103 11.25 -9.14 -4.31
C GLY A 103 10.88 -7.77 -4.87
N LEU A 104 10.05 -7.05 -4.12
CA LEU A 104 9.55 -5.73 -4.51
C LEU A 104 10.49 -4.63 -4.04
N ALA A 105 11.13 -3.94 -4.98
CA ALA A 105 11.82 -2.68 -4.69
C ALA A 105 10.82 -1.55 -4.41
N LEU A 106 11.26 -0.49 -3.73
CA LEU A 106 10.42 0.66 -3.36
C LEU A 106 9.60 1.22 -4.55
N TYR A 107 10.21 1.41 -5.72
CA TYR A 107 9.51 1.93 -6.90
C TYR A 107 8.35 1.03 -7.34
N ARG A 108 8.54 -0.29 -7.29
CA ARG A 108 7.52 -1.27 -7.67
C ARG A 108 6.40 -1.35 -6.65
N TYR A 109 6.74 -1.26 -5.37
CA TYR A 109 5.76 -1.11 -4.30
C TYR A 109 4.91 0.16 -4.47
N GLN A 110 5.52 1.29 -4.82
CA GLN A 110 4.83 2.56 -5.08
C GLN A 110 3.85 2.46 -6.27
N GLU A 111 4.27 1.82 -7.37
CA GLU A 111 3.41 1.57 -8.53
C GLU A 111 2.22 0.67 -8.17
N LEU A 112 2.46 -0.44 -7.46
CA LEU A 112 1.40 -1.34 -7.00
C LEU A 112 0.43 -0.63 -6.06
N PHE A 113 0.92 0.22 -5.15
CA PHE A 113 0.06 0.99 -4.27
C PHE A 113 -0.83 1.97 -5.06
N ALA A 114 -0.25 2.67 -6.03
CA ALA A 114 -1.02 3.59 -6.88
C ALA A 114 -2.09 2.84 -7.70
N GLN A 115 -1.75 1.65 -8.19
CA GLN A 115 -2.68 0.77 -8.88
C GLN A 115 -3.79 0.28 -7.94
N PHE A 116 -3.48 -0.18 -6.73
CA PHE A 116 -4.44 -0.60 -5.71
C PHE A 116 -5.48 0.49 -5.40
N LEU A 117 -5.07 1.76 -5.37
CA LEU A 117 -5.99 2.88 -5.12
C LEU A 117 -6.86 3.22 -6.34
N SER A 118 -6.36 2.99 -7.55
CA SER A 118 -6.96 3.48 -8.80
C SER A 118 -7.81 2.45 -9.50
N ASP A 119 -7.37 1.19 -9.50
CA ASP A 119 -8.02 0.09 -10.18
C ASP A 119 -9.05 -0.54 -9.23
N GLN A 120 -10.29 -0.62 -9.69
CA GLN A 120 -11.41 -1.18 -8.91
C GLN A 120 -11.80 -2.56 -9.43
N SER A 121 -11.02 -3.14 -10.36
CA SER A 121 -11.28 -4.47 -10.87
C SER A 121 -10.89 -5.55 -9.86
N GLU A 122 -11.66 -6.64 -9.81
CA GLU A 122 -11.39 -7.76 -8.90
C GLU A 122 -10.13 -8.53 -9.32
N ASP A 123 -9.78 -8.52 -10.60
CA ASP A 123 -8.62 -9.18 -11.20
C ASP A 123 -7.33 -8.34 -11.13
N CYS A 124 -7.37 -7.16 -10.51
CA CYS A 124 -6.20 -6.33 -10.36
C CYS A 124 -5.16 -7.00 -9.44
N GLN A 125 -3.98 -7.29 -9.98
CA GLN A 125 -2.86 -7.87 -9.23
C GLN A 125 -2.51 -7.07 -7.96
N ALA A 126 -2.65 -5.75 -8.01
CA ALA A 126 -2.38 -4.87 -6.87
C ALA A 126 -3.31 -5.09 -5.67
N ASN A 127 -4.46 -5.76 -5.86
CA ASN A 127 -5.34 -6.17 -4.76
C ASN A 127 -4.65 -7.09 -3.76
N LEU A 128 -3.61 -7.79 -4.20
CA LEU A 128 -2.81 -8.69 -3.37
C LEU A 128 -1.72 -7.97 -2.57
N LEU A 129 -1.54 -6.65 -2.72
CA LEU A 129 -0.45 -5.90 -2.06
C LEU A 129 -0.48 -6.02 -0.52
N PHE A 130 -1.67 -6.27 0.03
CA PHE A 130 -1.88 -6.37 1.47
C PHE A 130 -2.18 -7.80 1.95
N GLY A 131 -2.02 -8.81 1.09
CA GLY A 131 -2.31 -10.21 1.36
C GLY A 131 -3.42 -10.75 0.43
N PRO A 132 -3.75 -12.05 0.53
CA PRO A 132 -4.88 -12.64 -0.20
C PRO A 132 -6.22 -12.01 0.20
N LEU A 133 -7.16 -11.92 -0.75
CA LEU A 133 -8.48 -11.31 -0.53
C LEU A 133 -9.47 -12.26 0.16
N GLU A 134 -9.33 -13.57 -0.09
CA GLU A 134 -10.11 -14.64 0.52
C GLU A 134 -9.13 -15.64 1.13
N LEU A 135 -9.46 -16.13 2.32
CA LEU A 135 -8.66 -17.06 3.12
C LEU A 135 -9.34 -18.42 3.17
#